data_AF-A0A4Q2XEF2-F1
#
_entry.id   AF-A0A4Q2XEF2-F1
#
_cell.length_a   1.000
_cell.length_b   1.000
_cell.length_c   1.000
_cell.angle_alpha   90.00
_cell.angle_beta   90.00
_cell.angle_gamma   90.00
#
_symmetry.space_group_name_H-M   'P 1'
#
loop_
_entity.id
_entity.type
_entity.pdbx_description
1 polymer ?
#
loop_
_entity_poly.entity_id
_entity_poly.type
_entity_poly.pdbx_seq_one_letter_code
_entity_poly.pdbx_strand_id
1 'polypeptide(L)'
;MKFHSPLLSLLAVLSLTSASQAGISIYLSPNGIETAEASGILNVTTETFNSRANGSVNNFEGTVGTYTTLWGGNVDNGNIYSGATQGKYLGIQADSSTTLTLTGDVAYFGLYFSAGDGGNSFAVKSNGTTIFSFNTAALLAMLPRTDEGRITAINGQQYLTKNYYGQPGTGHNGTEPYAYIHIIGTEGTTFDQIVLSEAPNTAVFENDNHSIRTTAPELPDTLVHIPTAPAPLPIPEPSAAIIGGIGALLLLRRRRA
;
A
#
# COMPACT_ATOMS: atom_id res chain seq x y z
N MET A 1 -27.50 59.78 -34.70
CA MET A 1 -27.94 58.37 -34.75
C MET A 1 -26.85 57.49 -35.36
N LYS A 2 -26.08 56.80 -34.54
CA LYS A 2 -25.34 55.58 -34.88
C LYS A 2 -25.31 54.72 -33.61
N PHE A 3 -26.11 53.66 -33.60
CA PHE A 3 -25.99 52.53 -32.68
C PHE A 3 -24.64 51.83 -32.91
N HIS A 4 -24.07 51.15 -31.91
CA HIS A 4 -23.45 49.82 -32.00
C HIS A 4 -23.25 49.26 -30.58
N SER A 5 -23.58 47.97 -30.41
CA SER A 5 -23.84 47.20 -29.19
C SER A 5 -22.65 47.00 -28.23
N PRO A 6 -22.91 46.74 -26.93
CA PRO A 6 -21.94 46.07 -26.08
C PRO A 6 -22.00 44.54 -26.28
N LEU A 7 -20.85 43.95 -26.59
CA LEU A 7 -20.64 42.50 -26.66
C LEU A 7 -20.63 41.95 -25.22
N LEU A 8 -21.62 41.14 -24.87
CA LEU A 8 -21.70 40.44 -23.59
C LEU A 8 -20.82 39.17 -23.68
N SER A 9 -19.61 39.22 -23.12
CA SER A 9 -18.76 38.04 -23.01
C SER A 9 -19.19 37.22 -21.79
N LEU A 10 -19.90 36.11 -22.04
CA LEU A 10 -20.26 35.13 -21.02
C LEU A 10 -19.05 34.21 -20.78
N LEU A 11 -18.33 34.40 -19.67
CA LEU A 11 -17.26 33.50 -19.25
C LEU A 11 -17.86 32.34 -18.46
N ALA A 12 -17.96 31.16 -19.08
CA ALA A 12 -18.34 29.93 -18.39
C ALA A 12 -17.16 29.41 -17.58
N VAL A 13 -17.22 29.53 -16.24
CA VAL A 13 -16.28 28.88 -15.34
C VAL A 13 -16.70 27.41 -15.24
N LEU A 14 -15.98 26.51 -15.94
CA LEU A 14 -16.06 25.08 -15.64
C LEU A 14 -15.38 24.84 -14.29
N SER A 15 -16.17 24.66 -13.25
CA SER A 15 -15.71 24.04 -12.00
C SER A 15 -15.35 22.59 -12.29
N LEU A 16 -14.06 22.34 -12.56
CA LEU A 16 -13.46 21.02 -12.47
C LEU A 16 -13.54 20.57 -11.01
N THR A 17 -14.60 19.86 -10.66
CA THR A 17 -14.59 19.03 -9.46
C THR A 17 -13.60 17.91 -9.73
N SER A 18 -12.44 17.96 -9.10
CA SER A 18 -11.58 16.79 -8.99
C SER A 18 -12.41 15.72 -8.26
N ALA A 19 -12.95 14.75 -9.00
CA ALA A 19 -13.35 13.51 -8.38
C ALA A 19 -12.08 12.98 -7.72
N SER A 20 -12.12 12.87 -6.40
CA SER A 20 -11.10 12.13 -5.68
C SER A 20 -11.04 10.74 -6.31
N GLN A 21 -9.83 10.24 -6.55
CA GLN A 21 -9.67 8.95 -7.21
C GLN A 21 -9.77 7.88 -6.13
N ALA A 22 -10.83 7.07 -6.19
CA ALA A 22 -10.92 5.82 -5.44
C ALA A 22 -9.60 5.05 -5.54
N GLY A 23 -9.04 4.64 -4.41
CA GLY A 23 -7.69 4.09 -4.37
C GLY A 23 -7.31 3.42 -3.05
N ILE A 24 -6.00 3.20 -2.90
CA ILE A 24 -5.38 2.62 -1.71
C ILE A 24 -4.48 3.67 -1.07
N SER A 25 -4.65 3.89 0.23
CA SER A 25 -3.73 4.69 1.05
C SER A 25 -2.93 3.79 1.97
N ILE A 26 -1.66 4.16 2.19
CA ILE A 26 -0.74 3.42 3.06
C ILE A 26 -0.39 4.29 4.26
N TYR A 27 -0.44 3.68 5.45
CA TYR A 27 -0.03 4.31 6.69
C TYR A 27 0.93 3.43 7.48
N LEU A 28 1.75 4.06 8.30
CA LEU A 28 2.63 3.42 9.27
C LEU A 28 2.14 3.73 10.68
N SER A 29 2.15 2.72 11.54
CA SER A 29 2.01 2.93 12.99
C SER A 29 3.23 3.67 13.57
N PRO A 30 3.10 4.26 14.77
CA PRO A 30 4.25 4.66 15.57
C PRO A 30 5.25 3.52 15.76
N ASN A 31 6.52 3.85 16.03
CA ASN A 31 7.57 2.86 16.23
C ASN A 31 7.23 1.92 17.42
N GLY A 32 7.60 0.64 17.29
CA GLY A 32 7.39 -0.36 18.35
C GLY A 32 5.98 -0.94 18.42
N ILE A 33 5.07 -0.54 17.53
CA ILE A 33 3.73 -1.12 17.40
C ILE A 33 3.80 -2.36 16.51
N GLU A 34 3.21 -3.45 16.99
CA GLU A 34 3.29 -4.76 16.34
C GLU A 34 1.90 -5.33 15.98
N THR A 35 0.81 -4.64 16.34
CA THR A 35 -0.58 -5.04 16.02
C THR A 35 -1.43 -3.86 15.58
N ALA A 36 -2.53 -4.11 14.87
CA ALA A 36 -3.48 -3.09 14.45
C ALA A 36 -4.16 -2.41 15.65
N GLU A 37 -4.53 -3.17 16.68
CA GLU A 37 -5.21 -2.62 17.85
C GLU A 37 -4.30 -1.71 18.66
N ALA A 38 -3.01 -2.04 18.77
CA ALA A 38 -2.03 -1.20 19.44
C ALA A 38 -1.76 0.11 18.66
N SER A 39 -2.07 0.15 17.36
CA SER A 39 -2.05 1.39 16.57
C SER A 39 -3.31 2.25 16.71
N GLY A 40 -4.36 1.70 17.33
CA GLY A 40 -5.68 2.32 17.48
C GLY A 40 -6.72 1.86 16.46
N ILE A 41 -6.37 0.95 15.54
CA ILE A 41 -7.35 0.36 14.61
C ILE A 41 -8.03 -0.83 15.29
N LEU A 42 -9.29 -0.61 15.70
CA LEU A 42 -10.07 -1.59 16.46
C LEU A 42 -10.98 -2.46 15.58
N ASN A 43 -11.47 -3.55 16.17
CA ASN A 43 -12.41 -4.50 15.57
C ASN A 43 -11.88 -5.17 14.29
N VAL A 44 -10.62 -5.60 14.34
CA VAL A 44 -9.99 -6.35 13.26
C VAL A 44 -10.09 -7.85 13.52
N THR A 45 -9.99 -8.64 12.46
CA THR A 45 -9.74 -10.09 12.55
C THR A 45 -8.30 -10.35 12.16
N THR A 46 -7.55 -11.09 12.98
CA THR A 46 -6.10 -11.20 12.85
C THR A 46 -5.64 -12.66 12.74
N GLU A 47 -4.79 -12.94 11.76
CA GLU A 47 -3.99 -14.16 11.68
C GLU A 47 -2.59 -13.89 12.24
N THR A 48 -2.18 -14.70 13.22
CA THR A 48 -0.91 -14.56 13.97
C THR A 48 0.05 -15.72 13.73
N PHE A 49 -0.37 -16.70 12.94
CA PHE A 49 0.30 -17.97 12.63
C PHE A 49 0.66 -18.86 13.84
N ASN A 50 0.38 -18.42 15.07
CA ASN A 50 0.79 -19.08 16.31
C ASN A 50 0.13 -20.44 16.55
N SER A 51 -1.10 -20.62 16.07
CA SER A 51 -1.83 -21.89 16.17
C SER A 51 -1.36 -22.93 15.16
N ARG A 52 -0.52 -22.53 14.20
CA ARG A 52 -0.17 -23.33 13.04
C ARG A 52 1.16 -24.06 13.25
N ALA A 53 1.31 -25.25 12.68
CA ALA A 53 2.61 -25.91 12.55
C ALA A 53 3.52 -25.19 11.54
N ASN A 54 4.83 -25.33 11.73
CA ASN A 54 5.82 -24.73 10.82
C ASN A 54 5.78 -25.39 9.44
N GLY A 55 6.23 -24.64 8.43
CA GLY A 55 6.36 -25.10 7.05
C GLY A 55 5.42 -24.42 6.06
N SER A 56 5.35 -24.98 4.86
CA SER A 56 4.79 -24.31 3.67
C SER A 56 3.34 -23.87 3.82
N VAL A 57 3.05 -22.62 3.45
CA VAL A 57 1.71 -22.02 3.50
C VAL A 57 0.80 -22.35 2.33
N ASN A 58 1.18 -23.29 1.47
CA ASN A 58 0.38 -23.64 0.30
C ASN A 58 -0.98 -24.25 0.70
N ASN A 59 -2.08 -23.60 0.31
CA ASN A 59 -3.46 -23.92 0.69
C ASN A 59 -3.71 -23.87 2.20
N PHE A 60 -2.99 -23.03 2.94
CA PHE A 60 -3.26 -22.85 4.35
C PHE A 60 -4.49 -21.94 4.55
N GLU A 61 -5.54 -22.50 5.14
CA GLU A 61 -6.70 -21.74 5.60
C GLU A 61 -6.39 -21.10 6.95
N GLY A 62 -6.10 -19.80 6.93
CA GLY A 62 -5.94 -18.97 8.13
C GLY A 62 -7.23 -18.24 8.49
N THR A 63 -7.16 -17.50 9.59
CA THR A 63 -8.30 -16.75 10.16
C THR A 63 -8.81 -15.65 9.22
N VAL A 64 -7.92 -15.07 8.40
CA VAL A 64 -8.22 -13.95 7.50
C VAL A 64 -8.39 -14.36 6.04
N GLY A 65 -8.18 -15.63 5.71
CA GLY A 65 -8.28 -16.12 4.34
C GLY A 65 -7.37 -17.31 4.05
N THR A 66 -7.27 -17.67 2.78
CA THR A 66 -6.44 -18.78 2.30
C THR A 66 -5.13 -18.26 1.75
N TYR A 67 -4.02 -18.74 2.32
CA TYR A 67 -2.68 -18.52 1.83
C TYR A 67 -2.34 -19.58 0.78
N THR A 68 -1.75 -19.15 -0.32
CA THR A 68 -1.28 -20.01 -1.40
C THR A 68 0.10 -19.55 -1.82
N THR A 69 1.02 -20.50 -1.97
CA THR A 69 2.38 -20.23 -2.45
C THR A 69 2.81 -21.39 -3.32
N LEU A 70 3.54 -21.10 -4.40
CA LEU A 70 4.13 -22.16 -5.22
C LEU A 70 5.31 -22.81 -4.48
N TRP A 71 6.11 -22.00 -3.81
CA TRP A 71 7.28 -22.39 -3.01
C TRP A 71 7.71 -21.22 -2.12
N GLY A 72 8.57 -21.45 -1.11
CA GLY A 72 9.22 -20.34 -0.40
C GLY A 72 8.39 -19.57 0.64
N GLY A 73 7.06 -19.65 0.61
CA GLY A 73 6.21 -19.15 1.71
C GLY A 73 6.09 -20.18 2.83
N ASN A 74 6.61 -19.89 4.03
CA ASN A 74 6.59 -20.80 5.19
C ASN A 74 6.19 -20.06 6.47
N VAL A 75 5.52 -20.77 7.38
CA VAL A 75 5.43 -20.33 8.77
C VAL A 75 6.62 -20.86 9.55
N ASP A 76 7.30 -19.98 10.24
CA ASP A 76 8.49 -20.29 11.03
C ASP A 76 8.33 -19.84 12.49
N ASN A 77 9.16 -20.41 13.37
CA ASN A 77 9.23 -19.92 14.74
C ASN A 77 9.95 -18.58 14.78
N GLY A 78 9.54 -17.74 15.71
CA GLY A 78 10.17 -16.46 16.00
C GLY A 78 11.66 -16.60 16.28
N ASN A 79 12.40 -15.62 15.80
CA ASN A 79 13.83 -15.50 15.87
C ASN A 79 14.22 -14.01 16.04
N ILE A 80 15.50 -13.69 15.84
CA ILE A 80 16.01 -12.33 15.99
C ILE A 80 15.52 -11.35 14.91
N TYR A 81 14.99 -11.85 13.79
CA TYR A 81 14.50 -11.08 12.66
C TYR A 81 13.00 -10.81 12.78
N SER A 82 12.21 -11.77 13.26
CA SER A 82 10.77 -11.62 13.45
C SER A 82 10.21 -12.55 14.52
N GLY A 83 9.02 -12.27 15.05
CA GLY A 83 8.30 -13.20 15.93
C GLY A 83 8.87 -13.39 17.34
N ALA A 84 9.94 -12.69 17.77
CA ALA A 84 10.51 -12.91 19.10
C ALA A 84 9.53 -12.53 20.24
N THR A 85 8.63 -11.57 19.99
CA THR A 85 7.56 -11.18 20.92
C THR A 85 6.21 -11.78 20.52
N GLN A 86 6.01 -12.10 19.23
CA GLN A 86 4.73 -12.57 18.69
C GLN A 86 4.56 -14.09 18.68
N GLY A 87 5.66 -14.85 18.64
CA GLY A 87 5.65 -16.30 18.51
C GLY A 87 6.09 -16.77 17.12
N LYS A 88 5.19 -16.80 16.13
CA LYS A 88 5.48 -17.28 14.77
C LYS A 88 5.28 -16.18 13.73
N TYR A 89 5.81 -16.36 12.53
CA TYR A 89 5.65 -15.41 11.44
C TYR A 89 5.60 -16.14 10.09
N LEU A 90 5.10 -15.44 9.05
CA LEU A 90 5.20 -15.85 7.66
C LEU A 90 6.51 -15.31 7.06
N GLY A 91 7.38 -16.20 6.63
CA GLY A 91 8.57 -15.88 5.84
C GLY A 91 8.34 -16.19 4.36
N ILE A 92 8.70 -15.26 3.48
CA ILE A 92 8.68 -15.47 2.02
C ILE A 92 10.11 -15.41 1.50
N GLN A 93 10.61 -16.53 1.01
CA GLN A 93 11.97 -16.63 0.46
C GLN A 93 12.14 -15.76 -0.79
N ALA A 94 13.38 -15.34 -1.04
CA ALA A 94 13.78 -14.60 -2.24
C ALA A 94 13.30 -15.27 -3.54
N ASP A 95 12.92 -14.45 -4.51
CA ASP A 95 12.32 -14.86 -5.80
C ASP A 95 10.99 -15.62 -5.65
N SER A 96 10.26 -15.38 -4.56
CA SER A 96 8.96 -16.00 -4.33
C SER A 96 7.87 -15.04 -3.89
N SER A 97 6.63 -15.55 -3.88
CA SER A 97 5.45 -14.85 -3.42
C SER A 97 4.49 -15.76 -2.66
N THR A 98 3.71 -15.15 -1.80
CA THR A 98 2.53 -15.75 -1.16
C THR A 98 1.32 -14.91 -1.48
N THR A 99 0.28 -15.54 -2.02
CA THR A 99 -1.02 -14.93 -2.24
C THR A 99 -1.94 -15.25 -1.08
N LEU A 100 -2.50 -14.22 -0.45
CA LEU A 100 -3.60 -14.33 0.49
C LEU A 100 -4.89 -13.98 -0.24
N THR A 101 -5.75 -14.97 -0.43
CA THR A 101 -7.14 -14.76 -0.85
C THR A 101 -7.99 -14.58 0.40
N LEU A 102 -8.60 -13.41 0.55
CA LEU A 102 -9.30 -13.01 1.76
C LEU A 102 -10.64 -13.73 1.89
N THR A 103 -11.20 -13.77 3.10
CA THR A 103 -12.52 -14.38 3.38
C THR A 103 -13.70 -13.66 2.70
N GLY A 104 -13.45 -12.48 2.13
CA GLY A 104 -14.38 -11.68 1.34
C GLY A 104 -13.76 -10.34 0.96
N ASP A 105 -14.57 -9.45 0.40
CA ASP A 105 -14.15 -8.07 0.12
C ASP A 105 -13.88 -7.32 1.44
N VAL A 106 -12.68 -6.75 1.54
CA VAL A 106 -12.25 -5.94 2.68
C VAL A 106 -11.85 -4.54 2.24
N ALA A 107 -11.89 -3.59 3.17
CA ALA A 107 -11.41 -2.22 2.95
C ALA A 107 -10.15 -1.92 3.78
N TYR A 108 -9.65 -2.90 4.53
CA TYR A 108 -8.46 -2.78 5.36
C TYR A 108 -7.68 -4.08 5.40
N PHE A 109 -6.37 -3.96 5.24
CA PHE A 109 -5.39 -4.98 5.55
C PHE A 109 -4.23 -4.35 6.32
N GLY A 110 -3.87 -4.94 7.46
CA GLY A 110 -2.69 -4.58 8.23
C GLY A 110 -1.71 -5.74 8.28
N LEU A 111 -0.42 -5.44 8.32
CA LEU A 111 0.61 -6.43 8.60
C LEU A 111 1.70 -5.84 9.49
N TYR A 112 2.28 -6.69 10.32
CA TYR A 112 3.55 -6.40 10.96
C TYR A 112 4.68 -6.69 9.97
N PHE A 113 5.39 -5.63 9.59
CA PHE A 113 6.56 -5.64 8.72
C PHE A 113 7.81 -5.73 9.59
N SER A 114 8.54 -6.83 9.49
CA SER A 114 9.70 -7.11 10.34
C SER A 114 10.94 -7.34 9.49
N ALA A 115 12.10 -6.88 9.97
CA ALA A 115 13.38 -7.09 9.28
C ALA A 115 13.36 -6.64 7.81
N GLY A 116 12.68 -5.53 7.55
CA GLY A 116 12.33 -5.11 6.20
C GLY A 116 13.50 -4.68 5.31
N ASP A 117 13.51 -5.09 4.06
CA ASP A 117 14.44 -4.62 3.05
C ASP A 117 13.73 -3.98 1.84
N GLY A 118 14.48 -3.62 0.80
CA GLY A 118 13.93 -3.00 -0.42
C GLY A 118 13.42 -4.00 -1.46
N GLY A 119 13.60 -5.30 -1.24
CA GLY A 119 13.08 -6.37 -2.06
C GLY A 119 11.64 -6.75 -1.71
N ASN A 120 11.20 -6.49 -0.48
CA ASN A 120 9.84 -6.76 -0.08
C ASN A 120 8.83 -5.93 -0.89
N SER A 121 7.70 -6.54 -1.24
CA SER A 121 6.62 -5.84 -1.95
C SER A 121 5.27 -6.45 -1.64
N PHE A 122 4.23 -5.65 -1.87
CA PHE A 122 2.86 -6.12 -1.86
C PHE A 122 2.04 -5.55 -2.99
N ALA A 123 1.12 -6.36 -3.52
CA ALA A 123 0.12 -5.96 -4.48
C ALA A 123 -1.28 -6.20 -3.90
N VAL A 124 -2.16 -5.23 -4.08
CA VAL A 124 -3.57 -5.29 -3.68
C VAL A 124 -4.39 -5.53 -4.93
N LYS A 125 -5.30 -6.51 -4.85
CA LYS A 125 -6.12 -6.94 -5.97
C LYS A 125 -7.59 -6.97 -5.61
N SER A 126 -8.42 -6.66 -6.60
CA SER A 126 -9.86 -6.84 -6.57
C SER A 126 -10.28 -7.62 -7.81
N ASN A 127 -10.98 -8.74 -7.63
CA ASN A 127 -11.48 -9.58 -8.71
C ASN A 127 -10.38 -9.97 -9.71
N GLY A 128 -9.21 -10.33 -9.20
CA GLY A 128 -8.02 -10.70 -9.99
C GLY A 128 -7.26 -9.54 -10.63
N THR A 129 -7.74 -8.29 -10.53
CA THR A 129 -7.07 -7.10 -11.07
C THR A 129 -6.24 -6.42 -10.00
N THR A 130 -4.95 -6.16 -10.28
CA THR A 130 -4.10 -5.34 -9.39
C THR A 130 -4.56 -3.89 -9.44
N ILE A 131 -5.00 -3.38 -8.29
CA ILE A 131 -5.46 -1.99 -8.11
C ILE A 131 -4.41 -1.11 -7.42
N PHE A 132 -3.41 -1.73 -6.78
CA PHE A 132 -2.30 -1.03 -6.15
C PHE A 132 -1.09 -1.96 -5.99
N SER A 133 0.11 -1.40 -6.08
CA SER A 133 1.36 -2.09 -5.79
C SER A 133 2.29 -1.17 -5.01
N PHE A 134 3.03 -1.75 -4.06
CA PHE A 134 4.00 -1.05 -3.26
C PHE A 134 5.26 -1.89 -3.09
N ASN A 135 6.40 -1.23 -3.21
CA ASN A 135 7.69 -1.80 -2.86
C ASN A 135 8.24 -1.03 -1.66
N THR A 136 8.78 -1.75 -0.69
CA THR A 136 9.20 -1.20 0.59
C THR A 136 10.45 -0.32 0.49
N ALA A 137 11.18 -0.30 -0.62
CA ALA A 137 12.27 0.67 -0.82
C ALA A 137 11.80 2.13 -0.66
N ALA A 138 10.56 2.44 -1.06
CA ALA A 138 9.97 3.76 -0.83
C ALA A 138 9.75 4.05 0.67
N LEU A 139 9.31 3.04 1.44
CA LEU A 139 9.22 3.13 2.89
C LEU A 139 10.60 3.32 3.53
N LEU A 140 11.60 2.54 3.10
CA LEU A 140 12.97 2.66 3.60
C LEU A 140 13.58 4.04 3.37
N ALA A 141 13.32 4.63 2.20
CA ALA A 141 13.77 5.99 1.90
C ALA A 141 13.17 7.05 2.85
N MET A 142 11.98 6.79 3.40
CA MET A 142 11.35 7.64 4.43
C MET A 142 11.86 7.39 5.84
N LEU A 143 12.62 6.32 6.07
CA LEU A 143 13.12 5.92 7.38
C LEU A 143 14.66 6.03 7.46
N PRO A 144 15.28 7.20 7.21
CA PRO A 144 16.72 7.33 7.36
C PRO A 144 17.15 7.02 8.79
N ARG A 145 18.13 6.12 8.97
CA ARG A 145 18.64 5.74 10.29
C ARG A 145 19.65 6.77 10.81
N THR A 146 19.19 7.97 11.12
CA THR A 146 20.00 9.09 11.65
C THR A 146 19.36 9.69 12.91
N ASP A 147 20.12 10.48 13.66
CA ASP A 147 19.64 11.14 14.89
C ASP A 147 18.63 12.26 14.59
N GLU A 148 18.73 12.87 13.41
CA GLU A 148 17.89 13.97 12.94
C GLU A 148 16.69 13.51 12.10
N GLY A 149 16.69 12.26 11.61
CA GLY A 149 15.63 11.73 10.76
C GLY A 149 14.26 11.75 11.46
N ARG A 150 13.26 12.34 10.80
CA ARG A 150 11.88 12.44 11.33
C ARG A 150 10.86 12.10 10.26
N ILE A 151 9.77 11.48 10.69
CA ILE A 151 8.51 11.36 9.94
C ILE A 151 7.38 11.97 10.77
N THR A 152 6.37 12.51 10.09
CA THR A 152 5.29 13.30 10.72
C THR A 152 3.98 12.54 10.63
N ALA A 153 3.32 12.36 11.78
CA ALA A 153 1.99 11.79 11.91
C ALA A 153 0.90 12.76 11.41
N ILE A 154 -0.34 12.28 11.27
CA ILE A 154 -1.50 13.08 10.87
C ILE A 154 -1.71 14.27 11.84
N ASN A 155 -1.53 14.06 13.14
CA ASN A 155 -1.65 15.12 14.15
C ASN A 155 -0.44 16.07 14.24
N GLY A 156 0.57 15.91 13.37
CA GLY A 156 1.79 16.71 13.38
C GLY A 156 2.87 16.25 14.35
N GLN A 157 2.62 15.21 15.16
CA GLN A 157 3.65 14.58 15.99
C GLN A 157 4.77 14.03 15.11
N GLN A 158 6.02 14.23 15.54
CA GLN A 158 7.18 13.72 14.83
C GLN A 158 7.75 12.48 15.52
N TYR A 159 8.01 11.43 14.74
CA TYR A 159 8.72 10.23 15.19
C TYR A 159 10.14 10.22 14.66
N LEU A 160 11.08 9.85 15.53
CA LEU A 160 12.45 9.54 15.17
C LEU A 160 12.49 8.31 14.27
N THR A 161 12.98 8.45 13.04
CA THR A 161 13.01 7.33 12.08
C THR A 161 13.96 6.22 12.52
N LYS A 162 15.06 6.55 13.19
CA LYS A 162 15.96 5.55 13.80
C LYS A 162 15.28 4.66 14.84
N ASN A 163 14.14 5.06 15.41
CA ASN A 163 13.42 4.24 16.40
C ASN A 163 12.61 3.11 15.76
N TYR A 164 12.45 3.11 14.43
CA TYR A 164 11.87 1.99 13.69
C TYR A 164 12.88 0.85 13.49
N TYR A 165 14.14 1.02 13.89
CA TYR A 165 15.18 0.02 13.68
C TYR A 165 15.41 -0.84 14.90
N GLY A 166 15.51 -2.15 14.66
CA GLY A 166 15.61 -3.17 15.68
C GLY A 166 14.25 -3.67 16.16
N GLN A 167 14.21 -4.97 16.40
CA GLN A 167 13.02 -5.67 16.83
C GLN A 167 12.48 -5.05 18.14
N PRO A 168 11.20 -4.66 18.19
CA PRO A 168 10.58 -4.14 19.41
C PRO A 168 10.73 -5.11 20.58
N GLY A 169 10.92 -4.55 21.78
CA GLY A 169 11.12 -5.31 23.02
C GLY A 169 12.52 -5.88 23.23
N THR A 170 13.23 -6.32 22.18
CA THR A 170 14.57 -6.94 22.30
C THR A 170 15.70 -6.04 21.80
N GLY A 171 15.43 -5.17 20.82
CA GLY A 171 16.43 -4.39 20.11
C GLY A 171 17.35 -5.22 19.19
N HIS A 172 17.05 -6.51 19.01
CA HIS A 172 17.79 -7.37 18.08
C HIS A 172 17.68 -6.87 16.65
N ASN A 173 18.66 -7.22 15.82
CA ASN A 173 18.68 -6.85 14.41
C ASN A 173 18.52 -5.33 14.18
N GLY A 174 19.23 -4.54 15.00
CA GLY A 174 19.13 -3.09 15.04
C GLY A 174 19.51 -2.36 13.75
N THR A 175 19.94 -3.07 12.71
CA THR A 175 20.23 -2.53 11.36
C THR A 175 19.05 -2.55 10.42
N GLU A 176 17.97 -3.25 10.77
CA GLU A 176 16.80 -3.43 9.91
C GLU A 176 15.55 -2.79 10.53
N PRO A 177 14.60 -2.30 9.71
CA PRO A 177 13.40 -1.61 10.15
C PRO A 177 12.25 -2.56 10.45
N TYR A 178 11.39 -2.09 11.35
CA TYR A 178 10.22 -2.77 11.89
C TYR A 178 9.09 -1.77 12.00
N ALA A 179 7.91 -2.14 11.50
CA ALA A 179 6.73 -1.29 11.63
C ALA A 179 5.46 -2.08 11.41
N TYR A 180 4.34 -1.57 11.92
CA TYR A 180 3.03 -2.05 11.49
C TYR A 180 2.52 -1.19 10.32
N ILE A 181 2.23 -1.83 9.18
CA ILE A 181 1.77 -1.19 7.95
C ILE A 181 0.26 -1.36 7.83
N HIS A 182 -0.43 -0.28 7.45
CA HIS A 182 -1.86 -0.26 7.18
C HIS A 182 -2.13 0.03 5.70
N ILE A 183 -2.89 -0.84 5.06
CA ILE A 183 -3.38 -0.71 3.69
C ILE A 183 -4.89 -0.45 3.76
N ILE A 184 -5.33 0.70 3.27
CA ILE A 184 -6.70 1.17 3.44
C ILE A 184 -7.31 1.53 2.10
N GLY A 185 -8.45 0.92 1.80
CA GLY A 185 -9.31 1.33 0.69
C GLY A 185 -9.96 2.67 0.97
N THR A 186 -9.77 3.64 0.08
CA THR A 186 -10.40 4.96 0.16
C THR A 186 -11.66 5.01 -0.70
N GLU A 187 -12.59 5.88 -0.33
CA GLU A 187 -13.80 6.18 -1.14
C GLU A 187 -14.63 4.94 -1.51
N GLY A 188 -14.72 4.00 -0.57
CA GLY A 188 -15.47 2.75 -0.77
C GLY A 188 -14.73 1.67 -1.55
N THR A 189 -13.44 1.87 -1.86
CA THR A 189 -12.60 0.84 -2.48
C THR A 189 -12.50 -0.38 -1.57
N THR A 190 -12.76 -1.56 -2.14
CA THR A 190 -12.55 -2.86 -1.49
C THR A 190 -11.67 -3.77 -2.34
N PHE A 191 -11.09 -4.77 -1.71
CA PHE A 191 -10.19 -5.73 -2.32
C PHE A 191 -10.35 -7.12 -1.69
N ASP A 192 -9.99 -8.15 -2.44
CA ASP A 192 -10.21 -9.56 -2.09
C ASP A 192 -8.91 -10.37 -2.03
N GLN A 193 -7.79 -9.77 -2.45
CA GLN A 193 -6.51 -10.48 -2.50
C GLN A 193 -5.33 -9.54 -2.21
N ILE A 194 -4.39 -10.07 -1.43
CA ILE A 194 -3.06 -9.49 -1.20
C ILE A 194 -2.02 -10.46 -1.73
N VAL A 195 -1.06 -9.96 -2.49
CA VAL A 195 0.13 -10.73 -2.89
C VAL A 195 1.32 -10.11 -2.19
N LEU A 196 1.99 -10.88 -1.35
CA LEU A 196 3.24 -10.52 -0.69
C LEU A 196 4.38 -11.20 -1.45
N SER A 197 5.43 -10.46 -1.81
CA SER A 197 6.51 -10.99 -2.65
C SER A 197 7.87 -10.50 -2.19
N GLU A 198 8.87 -11.34 -2.42
CA GLU A 198 10.27 -11.02 -2.21
C GLU A 198 11.06 -11.05 -3.51
N ALA A 199 11.90 -10.05 -3.72
CA ALA A 199 12.68 -9.93 -4.93
C ALA A 199 13.76 -11.05 -5.04
N PRO A 200 14.36 -11.25 -6.21
CA PRO A 200 15.51 -12.16 -6.31
C PRO A 200 16.77 -11.58 -5.64
N ASN A 201 17.59 -12.46 -5.05
CA ASN A 201 18.89 -12.13 -4.43
C ASN A 201 18.82 -11.18 -3.22
N THR A 202 17.72 -11.19 -2.49
CA THR A 202 17.46 -10.41 -1.27
C THR A 202 17.26 -11.35 -0.07
N ALA A 203 16.83 -10.81 1.08
CA ALA A 203 16.59 -11.60 2.29
C ALA A 203 15.26 -12.37 2.22
N VAL A 204 14.74 -12.79 3.37
CA VAL A 204 13.38 -13.30 3.50
C VAL A 204 12.47 -12.11 3.78
N PHE A 205 11.27 -12.08 3.22
CA PHE A 205 10.25 -11.14 3.70
C PHE A 205 9.55 -11.75 4.93
N GLU A 206 9.96 -11.35 6.13
CA GLU A 206 9.26 -11.70 7.36
C GLU A 206 8.07 -10.76 7.66
N ASN A 207 6.89 -11.35 7.87
CA ASN A 207 5.67 -10.63 8.21
C ASN A 207 4.74 -11.45 9.12
N ASP A 208 3.93 -10.76 9.92
CA ASP A 208 2.99 -11.39 10.87
C ASP A 208 1.77 -10.47 11.15
N ASN A 209 0.87 -10.89 12.03
CA ASN A 209 -0.29 -10.12 12.51
C ASN A 209 -1.15 -9.55 11.38
N HIS A 210 -1.42 -10.39 10.39
CA HIS A 210 -2.25 -10.06 9.23
C HIS A 210 -3.68 -9.79 9.68
N SER A 211 -4.08 -8.52 9.64
CA SER A 211 -5.34 -8.04 10.19
C SER A 211 -6.26 -7.51 9.10
N ILE A 212 -7.54 -7.88 9.13
CA ILE A 212 -8.51 -7.42 8.13
C ILE A 212 -9.72 -6.74 8.77
N ARG A 213 -10.38 -5.90 7.98
CA ARG A 213 -11.70 -5.34 8.30
C ARG A 213 -12.48 -5.05 7.02
N THR A 214 -13.76 -5.41 7.02
CA THR A 214 -14.65 -5.24 5.86
C THR A 214 -14.95 -3.77 5.54
N THR A 215 -14.89 -2.90 6.54
CA THR A 215 -15.07 -1.45 6.40
C THR A 215 -13.76 -0.72 6.66
N ALA A 216 -13.51 0.37 5.92
CA ALA A 216 -12.37 1.24 6.20
C ALA A 216 -12.43 1.72 7.67
N PRO A 217 -11.31 1.67 8.40
CA PRO A 217 -11.29 2.11 9.78
C PRO A 217 -11.31 3.63 9.89
N GLU A 218 -11.75 4.14 11.03
CA GLU A 218 -11.38 5.48 11.44
C GLU A 218 -9.87 5.50 11.68
N LEU A 219 -9.19 6.53 11.14
CA LEU A 219 -7.74 6.64 11.22
C LEU A 219 -7.34 7.27 12.56
N PRO A 220 -6.55 6.58 13.39
CA PRO A 220 -5.85 7.23 14.50
C PRO A 220 -4.94 8.33 13.97
N ASP A 221 -4.97 9.50 14.60
CA ASP A 221 -4.19 10.66 14.15
C ASP A 221 -2.68 10.53 14.42
N THR A 222 -2.28 9.47 15.14
CA THR A 222 -0.90 9.06 15.39
C THR A 222 -0.28 8.31 14.22
N LEU A 223 -1.06 7.92 13.21
CA LEU A 223 -0.53 7.24 12.04
C LEU A 223 0.25 8.20 11.13
N VAL A 224 1.28 7.68 10.47
CA VAL A 224 2.07 8.40 9.46
C VAL A 224 1.59 8.00 8.07
N HIS A 225 1.16 8.96 7.26
CA HIS A 225 0.84 8.69 5.86
C HIS A 225 2.13 8.45 5.05
N ILE A 226 2.16 7.37 4.28
CA ILE A 226 3.24 7.07 3.34
C ILE A 226 2.82 7.62 1.97
N PRO A 227 3.48 8.67 1.45
CA PRO A 227 3.16 9.21 0.14
C PRO A 227 3.38 8.13 -0.93
N THR A 228 2.29 7.61 -1.46
CA THR A 228 2.32 6.77 -2.64
C THR A 228 2.29 7.72 -3.83
N ALA A 229 3.34 7.69 -4.66
CA ALA A 229 3.23 8.36 -5.95
C ALA A 229 2.03 7.73 -6.68
N PRO A 230 1.12 8.52 -7.28
CA PRO A 230 0.07 7.94 -8.09
C PRO A 230 0.76 7.06 -9.14
N ALA A 231 0.39 5.78 -9.19
CA ALA A 231 0.80 4.93 -10.30
C ALA A 231 0.37 5.68 -11.57
N PRO A 232 1.28 5.98 -12.51
CA PRO A 232 0.85 6.59 -13.75
C PRO A 232 -0.14 5.61 -14.39
N LEU A 233 -1.41 5.99 -14.44
CA LEU A 233 -2.34 5.34 -15.35
C LEU A 233 -1.69 5.45 -16.73
N PRO A 234 -1.64 4.39 -17.55
CA PRO A 234 -1.28 4.55 -18.94
C PRO A 234 -2.30 5.52 -19.54
N ILE A 235 -1.91 6.78 -19.70
CA ILE A 235 -2.70 7.76 -20.43
C ILE A 235 -2.75 7.19 -21.85
N PRO A 236 -3.92 6.78 -22.38
CA PRO A 236 -4.01 6.45 -23.78
C PRO A 236 -3.56 7.71 -24.51
N GLU A 237 -2.43 7.65 -25.21
CA GLU A 237 -2.00 8.80 -25.99
C GLU A 237 -3.18 9.19 -26.89
N PRO A 238 -3.67 10.44 -26.83
CA PRO A 238 -4.72 10.86 -27.74
C PRO A 238 -4.16 10.62 -29.13
N SER A 239 -4.77 9.68 -29.86
CA SER A 239 -4.31 9.32 -31.19
C SER A 239 -4.18 10.62 -31.98
N ALA A 240 -2.97 10.93 -32.44
CA ALA A 240 -2.68 12.11 -33.26
C ALA A 240 -3.62 12.24 -34.49
N ALA A 241 -4.39 11.18 -34.79
CA ALA A 241 -5.46 11.12 -35.76
C ALA A 241 -6.60 12.14 -35.57
N ILE A 242 -6.93 12.59 -34.35
CA ILE A 242 -8.10 13.49 -34.17
C ILE A 242 -7.75 14.96 -34.38
N ILE A 243 -6.53 15.40 -34.07
CA ILE A 243 -6.10 16.79 -34.31
C ILE A 243 -5.71 16.99 -35.80
N GLY A 244 -5.19 15.94 -36.47
CA GLY A 244 -4.92 15.98 -37.91
C GLY A 244 -6.17 16.05 -38.80
N GLY A 245 -7.29 15.49 -38.36
CA GLY A 245 -8.53 15.40 -39.15
C GLY A 245 -9.28 16.73 -39.31
N ILE A 246 -9.27 17.59 -38.30
CA ILE A 246 -9.98 18.89 -38.34
C ILE A 246 -9.17 19.93 -39.14
N GLY A 247 -7.84 19.87 -39.09
CA GLY A 247 -6.96 20.77 -39.86
C GLY A 247 -7.04 20.56 -41.38
N ALA A 248 -7.17 19.31 -41.83
CA ALA A 248 -7.24 18.99 -43.26
C ALA A 248 -8.59 19.38 -43.91
N LEU A 249 -9.72 19.29 -43.19
CA LEU A 249 -11.03 19.69 -43.73
C LEU A 249 -11.19 21.22 -43.87
N LEU A 250 -10.50 22.02 -43.06
CA LEU A 250 -10.56 23.49 -43.16
C LEU A 250 -9.65 24.06 -44.27
N LEU A 251 -8.62 23.32 -44.69
CA LEU A 251 -7.74 23.73 -45.79
C LEU A 251 -8.27 23.31 -47.18
N LEU A 252 -9.11 22.28 -47.28
CA LEU A 252 -9.71 21.85 -48.54
C LEU A 252 -10.91 22.68 -48.99
N ARG A 253 -11.52 23.48 -48.10
CA ARG A 253 -12.65 24.36 -48.46
C ARG A 253 -12.25 25.75 -48.97
N ARG A 254 -10.95 26.07 -49.01
CA ARG A 254 -10.43 27.39 -49.39
C ARG A 254 -9.86 27.47 -50.82
N ARG A 255 -10.04 26.45 -51.65
CA ARG A 255 -9.52 26.40 -53.03
C ARG A 255 -10.56 26.26 -54.15
N ARG A 256 -11.83 26.60 -53.88
CA ARG A 256 -12.83 26.84 -54.94
C ARG A 256 -13.67 28.07 -54.62
N ALA A 257 -13.12 29.23 -54.95
CA ALA A 257 -13.80 30.47 -55.31
C ALA A 257 -12.85 31.26 -56.20
#